data_AF-A0A3D0RRP3-F1
#
_entry.id   AF-A0A3D0RRP3-F1
#
_cell.length_a   1.000
_cell.length_b   1.000
_cell.length_c   1.000
_cell.angle_alpha   90.00
_cell.angle_beta   90.00
_cell.angle_gamma   90.00
#
_symmetry.space_group_name_H-M   'P 1'
#
loop_
_entity.id
_entity.type
_entity.pdbx_description
1 polymer ?
#
loop_
_entity_poly.entity_id
_entity_poly.type
_entity_poly.pdbx_seq_one_letter_code
_entity_poly.pdbx_strand_id
1 'polypeptide(L)'
;MSFIDKSFTLLYSRLMPDLNLLQERIITSPLDSKLFVQGNAGAGKTTIGVERMRYLLSQGISADSILMLTPQRTLQEPYLELLFTPERIAGGEVTSATIGGLAKRMCDLFWPLVAEQAGFRNPDLPPIFLTLETAQYYMAHLVRPLIEEQGYFQSLTINRNRLYSQILDNLNKAAVVGFPHTEIGSRLDSAWFGEAGQRRIYQDAQECANLFRQYCYDHNLLDFSLQVEIFNNYLWTNEQVRNYLTSTYRHLIYDNVEEDGPSTHDLIREWLPQLDSALLLYDTNAGYRSFLGGDAQTGYELNQFCDEVIELNESFVWQNENIREVSNSLVNAIIGNEVAPEVNTEPAMQFILTRYHPEMIDAVVGEVKSLITNSQIPPVEIVILAPYLSDALRFSITNRLDAENIPWRTHRPSRS
;
A
#
# COMPACT_ATOMS: atom_id res chain seq x y z
N MET A 1 59.17 -9.08 0.13
CA MET A 1 58.29 -10.10 0.73
C MET A 1 56.93 -9.45 0.89
N SER A 2 56.03 -9.76 -0.03
CA SER A 2 54.63 -9.35 0.01
C SER A 2 53.88 -10.19 1.06
N PHE A 3 52.92 -9.56 1.72
CA PHE A 3 51.74 -10.25 2.23
C PHE A 3 50.54 -9.38 1.89
N ILE A 4 49.97 -9.68 0.73
CA ILE A 4 48.59 -9.39 0.34
C ILE A 4 47.71 -10.48 0.99
N ASP A 5 46.45 -10.12 1.22
CA ASP A 5 45.30 -10.98 1.51
C ASP A 5 45.18 -11.62 2.89
N LYS A 6 44.21 -11.11 3.65
CA LYS A 6 43.10 -11.93 4.15
C LYS A 6 41.86 -11.04 4.24
N SER A 7 41.14 -11.06 3.13
CA SER A 7 39.78 -10.62 2.93
C SER A 7 38.87 -11.03 4.10
N PHE A 8 38.02 -10.12 4.55
CA PHE A 8 36.97 -10.30 5.55
C PHE A 8 35.83 -11.18 5.00
N THR A 9 36.16 -12.41 4.64
CA THR A 9 35.22 -13.39 4.09
C THR A 9 35.02 -14.50 5.11
N LEU A 10 34.26 -14.25 6.17
CA LEU A 10 33.74 -15.32 7.04
C LEU A 10 32.64 -14.78 7.96
N LEU A 11 31.39 -14.93 7.47
CA LEU A 11 30.13 -15.27 8.19
C LEU A 11 28.89 -14.74 7.44
N TYR A 12 28.83 -14.92 6.11
CA TYR A 12 27.74 -14.48 5.21
C TYR A 12 26.92 -15.66 4.64
N SER A 13 26.76 -16.77 5.36
CA SER A 13 26.28 -18.04 4.77
C SER A 13 25.00 -18.60 5.40
N ARG A 14 24.01 -17.74 5.68
CA ARG A 14 22.62 -18.20 5.83
C ARG A 14 21.71 -17.42 4.89
N LEU A 15 21.37 -18.07 3.78
CA LEU A 15 20.30 -17.75 2.84
C LEU A 15 20.40 -16.35 2.19
N MET A 16 21.53 -16.02 1.57
CA MET A 16 21.44 -15.03 0.48
C MET A 16 20.70 -15.72 -0.68
N PRO A 17 19.63 -15.11 -1.21
CA PRO A 17 19.03 -15.59 -2.44
C PRO A 17 20.08 -15.54 -3.57
N ASP A 18 19.96 -16.42 -4.57
CA ASP A 18 20.83 -16.35 -5.75
C ASP A 18 20.53 -15.04 -6.49
N LEU A 19 21.38 -14.03 -6.27
CA LEU A 19 21.26 -12.71 -6.88
C LEU A 19 21.95 -12.70 -8.25
N ASN A 20 21.33 -12.11 -9.26
CA ASN A 20 22.00 -11.86 -10.52
C ASN A 20 22.91 -10.61 -10.43
N LEU A 21 23.83 -10.45 -11.38
CA LEU A 21 24.80 -9.35 -11.39
C LEU A 21 24.13 -7.96 -11.38
N LEU A 22 22.95 -7.83 -11.99
CA LEU A 22 22.22 -6.56 -12.00
C LEU A 22 21.63 -6.23 -10.61
N GLN A 23 21.08 -7.23 -9.92
CA GLN A 23 20.60 -7.09 -8.55
C GLN A 23 21.74 -6.72 -7.60
N GLU A 24 22.90 -7.39 -7.70
CA GLU A 24 24.08 -7.05 -6.91
C GLU A 24 24.55 -5.61 -7.14
N ARG A 25 24.55 -5.14 -8.41
CA ARG A 25 24.89 -3.76 -8.77
C ARG A 25 23.95 -2.74 -8.13
N ILE A 26 22.65 -3.04 -8.10
CA ILE A 26 21.65 -2.15 -7.46
C ILE A 26 21.85 -2.13 -5.93
N ILE A 27 22.03 -3.31 -5.31
CA ILE A 27 22.21 -3.45 -3.87
C ILE A 27 23.45 -2.69 -3.40
N THR A 28 24.55 -2.81 -4.14
CA THR A 28 25.87 -2.23 -3.81
C THR A 28 26.11 -0.85 -4.44
N SER A 29 25.06 -0.20 -4.95
CA SER A 29 25.18 1.13 -5.56
C SER A 29 25.76 2.17 -4.58
N PRO A 30 26.35 3.27 -5.08
CA PRO A 30 26.93 4.29 -4.22
C PRO A 30 25.96 4.81 -3.14
N LEU A 31 26.50 5.22 -1.99
CA LEU A 31 25.72 5.71 -0.83
C LEU A 31 25.22 7.15 -1.02
N ASP A 32 25.56 7.77 -2.15
CA ASP A 32 25.17 9.10 -2.61
C ASP A 32 24.36 9.06 -3.92
N SER A 33 23.80 7.89 -4.27
CA SER A 33 23.04 7.66 -5.50
C SER A 33 21.55 7.42 -5.24
N LYS A 34 20.70 7.89 -6.16
CA LYS A 34 19.26 7.72 -6.19
C LYS A 34 18.88 6.87 -7.40
N LEU A 35 18.31 5.70 -7.17
CA LEU A 35 17.97 4.74 -8.21
C LEU A 35 16.45 4.59 -8.30
N PHE A 36 15.93 4.58 -9.51
CA PHE A 36 14.57 4.15 -9.82
C PHE A 36 14.64 2.78 -10.50
N VAL A 37 14.16 1.73 -9.82
CA VAL A 37 14.21 0.36 -10.32
C VAL A 37 12.80 -0.10 -10.66
N GLN A 38 12.59 -0.41 -11.92
CA GLN A 38 11.30 -0.88 -12.43
C GLN A 38 11.40 -2.32 -12.93
N GLY A 39 10.28 -3.02 -12.93
CA GLY A 39 10.18 -4.35 -13.54
C GLY A 39 8.87 -5.04 -13.18
N ASN A 40 8.61 -6.17 -13.82
CA ASN A 40 7.38 -6.92 -13.61
C ASN A 40 7.33 -7.61 -12.23
N ALA A 41 6.17 -8.14 -11.88
CA ALA A 41 5.99 -9.01 -10.72
C ALA A 41 6.98 -10.19 -10.76
N GLY A 42 7.57 -10.49 -9.60
CA GLY A 42 8.54 -11.59 -9.46
C GLY A 42 9.96 -11.28 -9.93
N ALA A 43 10.28 -10.03 -10.30
CA ALA A 43 11.65 -9.62 -10.67
C ALA A 43 12.64 -9.47 -9.48
N GLY A 44 12.21 -9.76 -8.25
CA GLY A 44 13.04 -9.65 -7.05
C GLY A 44 13.21 -8.23 -6.51
N LYS A 45 12.33 -7.28 -6.88
CA LYS A 45 12.38 -5.87 -6.44
C LYS A 45 12.46 -5.73 -4.90
N THR A 46 11.52 -6.34 -4.17
CA THR A 46 11.53 -6.31 -2.71
C THR A 46 12.77 -6.97 -2.12
N THR A 47 13.27 -8.06 -2.71
CA THR A 47 14.53 -8.69 -2.30
C THR A 47 15.71 -7.72 -2.43
N ILE A 48 15.79 -6.98 -3.54
CA ILE A 48 16.79 -5.91 -3.73
C ILE A 48 16.64 -4.84 -2.65
N GLY A 49 15.42 -4.42 -2.32
CA GLY A 49 15.17 -3.44 -1.26
C GLY A 49 15.67 -3.92 0.11
N VAL A 50 15.35 -5.16 0.49
CA VAL A 50 15.77 -5.76 1.76
C VAL A 50 17.31 -5.86 1.80
N GLU A 51 17.93 -6.36 0.75
CA GLU A 51 19.39 -6.51 0.72
C GLU A 51 20.11 -5.17 0.57
N ARG A 52 19.50 -4.15 -0.06
CA ARG A 52 19.99 -2.76 -0.02
C ARG A 52 19.98 -2.23 1.40
N MET A 53 18.90 -2.44 2.16
CA MET A 53 18.85 -2.05 3.58
C MET A 53 19.96 -2.73 4.38
N ARG A 54 20.14 -4.04 4.19
CA ARG A 54 21.24 -4.79 4.82
C ARG A 54 22.60 -4.21 4.43
N TYR A 55 22.79 -3.87 3.16
CA TYR A 55 24.03 -3.28 2.65
C TYR A 55 24.30 -1.92 3.31
N LEU A 56 23.33 -1.00 3.35
CA LEU A 56 23.47 0.31 4.01
C LEU A 56 23.93 0.14 5.48
N LEU A 57 23.27 -0.75 6.23
CA LEU A 57 23.64 -1.05 7.62
C LEU A 57 25.06 -1.64 7.73
N SER A 58 25.44 -2.52 6.80
CA SER A 58 26.78 -3.12 6.78
C SER A 58 27.90 -2.13 6.46
N GLN A 59 27.59 -1.05 5.73
CA GLN A 59 28.51 0.04 5.45
C GLN A 59 28.61 1.06 6.60
N GLY A 60 27.90 0.82 7.71
CA GLY A 60 27.94 1.68 8.89
C GLY A 60 27.02 2.90 8.82
N ILE A 61 26.06 2.94 7.89
CA ILE A 61 25.00 3.96 7.89
C ILE A 61 24.17 3.80 9.17
N SER A 62 23.91 4.91 9.85
CA SER A 62 23.10 4.92 11.05
C SER A 62 21.67 4.49 10.73
N ALA A 63 21.15 3.49 11.43
CA ALA A 63 19.84 2.92 11.12
C ALA A 63 18.70 3.95 11.26
N ASP A 64 18.80 4.86 12.23
CA ASP A 64 17.83 5.94 12.44
C ASP A 64 17.80 6.99 11.31
N SER A 65 18.79 6.99 10.42
CA SER A 65 18.80 7.83 9.21
C SER A 65 18.22 7.16 7.96
N ILE A 66 17.76 5.92 8.08
CA ILE A 66 17.13 5.17 7.00
C ILE A 66 15.60 5.19 7.18
N LEU A 67 14.90 5.70 6.17
CA LEU A 67 13.45 5.59 6.04
C LEU A 67 13.11 4.47 5.06
N MET A 68 12.33 3.50 5.50
CA MET A 68 11.70 2.50 4.64
C MET A 68 10.21 2.81 4.54
N LEU A 69 9.78 3.15 3.33
CA LEU A 69 8.43 3.56 3.02
C LEU A 69 7.74 2.50 2.15
N THR A 70 6.52 2.14 2.54
CA THR A 70 5.62 1.29 1.75
C THR A 70 4.21 1.86 1.77
N PRO A 71 3.38 1.56 0.77
CA PRO A 71 1.99 2.03 0.72
C PRO A 71 1.08 1.28 1.71
N GLN A 72 1.57 0.22 2.37
CA GLN A 72 0.87 -0.63 3.34
C GLN A 72 1.84 -1.27 4.33
N ARG A 73 1.41 -1.44 5.59
CA ARG A 73 2.23 -2.03 6.67
C ARG A 73 2.62 -3.48 6.41
N THR A 74 1.75 -4.28 5.81
CA THR A 74 2.02 -5.70 5.54
C THR A 74 3.17 -5.89 4.56
N LEU A 75 3.41 -4.94 3.66
CA LEU A 75 4.54 -4.98 2.71
C LEU A 75 5.89 -4.72 3.38
N GLN A 76 5.89 -4.31 4.65
CA GLN A 76 7.10 -4.07 5.42
C GLN A 76 7.66 -5.36 6.03
N GLU A 77 6.89 -6.44 6.05
CA GLU A 77 7.25 -7.69 6.73
C GLU A 77 8.63 -8.23 6.31
N PRO A 78 8.99 -8.30 5.00
CA PRO A 78 10.32 -8.77 4.59
C PRO A 78 11.47 -7.92 5.13
N TYR A 79 11.26 -6.60 5.24
CA TYR A 79 12.24 -5.67 5.80
C TYR A 79 12.32 -5.78 7.33
N LEU A 80 11.19 -5.99 8.00
CA LEU A 80 11.15 -6.16 9.45
C LEU A 80 11.82 -7.47 9.88
N GLU A 81 11.63 -8.56 9.13
CA GLU A 81 12.33 -9.83 9.37
C GLU A 81 13.85 -9.66 9.38
N LEU A 82 14.39 -8.90 8.43
CA LEU A 82 15.80 -8.49 8.43
C LEU A 82 16.20 -7.79 9.74
N LEU A 83 15.40 -6.82 10.18
CA LEU A 83 15.70 -6.01 11.37
C LEU A 83 15.59 -6.80 12.70
N PHE A 84 14.86 -7.91 12.70
CA PHE A 84 14.73 -8.81 13.86
C PHE A 84 15.75 -9.96 13.86
N THR A 85 16.70 -10.00 12.92
CA THR A 85 17.74 -11.04 12.91
C THR A 85 18.71 -10.91 14.11
N PRO A 86 19.15 -12.04 14.71
CA PRO A 86 20.05 -12.02 15.87
C PRO A 86 21.44 -11.44 15.60
N GLU A 87 21.85 -11.35 14.33
CA GLU A 87 23.15 -10.82 13.92
C GLU A 87 23.23 -9.28 13.96
N ARG A 88 22.23 -8.61 14.53
CA ARG A 88 22.16 -7.15 14.57
C ARG A 88 23.27 -6.54 15.43
N ILE A 89 23.97 -5.58 14.84
CA ILE A 89 24.90 -4.69 15.55
C ILE A 89 24.06 -3.74 16.41
N ALA A 90 24.42 -3.56 17.68
CA ALA A 90 23.74 -2.61 18.57
C ALA A 90 23.76 -1.19 17.96
N GLY A 91 22.60 -0.53 17.88
CA GLY A 91 22.44 0.79 17.24
C GLY A 91 20.97 1.24 17.14
N GLY A 92 20.73 2.37 16.48
CA GLY A 92 19.38 2.91 16.22
C GLY A 92 18.47 1.97 15.40
N GLU A 93 17.23 2.37 15.16
CA GLU A 93 16.24 1.59 14.40
C GLU A 93 15.90 2.24 13.07
N VAL A 94 15.90 1.43 12.00
CA VAL A 94 15.36 1.84 10.70
C VAL A 94 13.89 2.19 10.87
N THR A 95 13.49 3.35 10.39
CA THR A 95 12.09 3.74 10.47
C THR A 95 11.32 3.11 9.33
N SER A 96 10.52 2.10 9.65
CA SER A 96 9.47 1.60 8.75
C SER A 96 8.22 2.49 8.85
N ALA A 97 7.64 2.85 7.70
CA ALA A 97 6.53 3.78 7.65
C ALA A 97 5.60 3.51 6.46
N THR A 98 4.32 3.83 6.66
CA THR A 98 3.47 4.28 5.56
C THR A 98 3.36 5.79 5.66
N ILE A 99 2.91 6.48 4.61
CA ILE A 99 2.72 7.93 4.65
C ILE A 99 1.79 8.35 5.80
N GLY A 100 0.68 7.64 6.00
CA GLY A 100 -0.23 7.90 7.12
C GLY A 100 0.40 7.61 8.48
N GLY A 101 1.27 6.59 8.58
CA GLY A 101 2.03 6.32 9.80
C GLY A 101 3.04 7.43 10.13
N LEU A 102 3.73 7.95 9.11
CA LEU A 102 4.64 9.08 9.26
C LEU A 102 3.88 10.35 9.64
N ALA A 103 2.78 10.66 8.93
CA ALA A 103 1.90 11.80 9.20
C ALA A 103 1.39 11.78 10.65
N LYS A 104 0.89 10.63 11.13
CA LYS A 104 0.45 10.49 12.52
C LYS A 104 1.57 10.81 13.51
N ARG A 105 2.77 10.26 13.32
CA ARG A 105 3.93 10.51 14.22
C ARG A 105 4.32 11.99 14.22
N MET A 106 4.31 12.64 13.06
CA MET A 106 4.68 14.05 12.95
C MET A 106 3.60 14.96 13.54
N CYS A 107 2.32 14.62 13.36
CA CYS A 107 1.21 15.31 14.03
C CYS A 107 1.35 15.21 15.55
N ASP A 108 1.68 14.04 16.09
CA ASP A 108 1.85 13.82 17.53
C ASP A 108 3.05 14.61 18.09
N LEU A 109 4.19 14.55 17.39
CA LEU A 109 5.45 15.17 17.83
C LEU A 109 5.42 16.71 17.75
N PHE A 110 4.87 17.26 16.68
CA PHE A 110 4.92 18.69 16.37
C PHE A 110 3.56 19.38 16.49
N TRP A 111 2.59 18.75 17.15
CA TRP A 111 1.25 19.30 17.35
C TRP A 111 1.24 20.78 17.78
N PRO A 112 2.02 21.21 18.79
CA PRO A 112 1.96 22.59 19.27
C PRO A 112 2.39 23.63 18.23
N LEU A 113 3.12 23.22 17.18
CA LEU A 113 3.57 24.12 16.12
C LEU A 113 2.49 24.40 15.08
N VAL A 114 1.52 23.51 14.91
CA VAL A 114 0.57 23.54 13.78
C VAL A 114 -0.88 23.65 14.18
N ALA A 115 -1.25 23.29 15.41
CA ALA A 115 -2.66 23.20 15.82
C ALA A 115 -3.44 24.51 15.63
N GLU A 116 -2.88 25.64 16.07
CA GLU A 116 -3.54 26.95 15.94
C GLU A 116 -3.65 27.37 14.46
N GLN A 117 -2.55 27.25 13.71
CA GLN A 117 -2.50 27.61 12.29
C GLN A 117 -3.47 26.76 11.45
N ALA A 118 -3.62 25.49 11.80
CA ALA A 118 -4.54 24.57 11.14
C ALA A 118 -6.02 24.81 11.46
N GLY A 119 -6.33 25.71 12.41
CA GLY A 119 -7.70 26.09 12.74
C GLY A 119 -8.37 25.25 13.83
N PHE A 120 -7.61 24.49 14.62
CA PHE A 120 -8.16 23.78 15.77
C PHE A 120 -8.58 24.75 16.88
N ARG A 121 -9.76 24.51 17.48
CA ARG A 121 -10.32 25.42 18.49
C ARG A 121 -9.58 25.41 19.83
N ASN A 122 -8.93 24.29 20.16
CA ASN A 122 -8.26 24.10 21.44
C ASN A 122 -6.77 23.72 21.20
N PRO A 123 -5.95 24.60 20.60
CA PRO A 123 -4.60 24.25 20.16
C PRO A 123 -3.68 23.78 21.30
N ASP A 124 -3.94 24.21 22.52
CA ASP A 124 -3.19 23.80 23.73
C ASP A 124 -3.51 22.37 24.20
N LEU A 125 -4.59 21.76 23.72
CA LEU A 125 -4.95 20.37 24.04
C LEU A 125 -4.33 19.40 23.02
N PRO A 126 -3.94 18.18 23.43
CA PRO A 126 -3.31 17.23 22.54
C PRO A 126 -4.27 16.73 21.43
N PRO A 127 -3.73 16.19 20.34
CA PRO A 127 -4.51 15.59 19.27
C PRO A 127 -5.14 14.26 19.70
N ILE A 128 -6.36 13.99 19.25
CA ILE A 128 -7.06 12.71 19.47
C ILE A 128 -7.19 11.98 18.13
N PHE A 129 -6.41 10.92 17.95
CA PHE A 129 -6.43 10.14 16.72
C PHE A 129 -7.62 9.18 16.66
N LEU A 130 -8.38 9.25 15.57
CA LEU A 130 -9.53 8.39 15.34
C LEU A 130 -9.13 7.14 14.54
N THR A 131 -9.58 5.97 15.00
CA THR A 131 -9.68 4.76 14.17
C THR A 131 -10.82 4.89 13.16
N LEU A 132 -10.87 3.99 12.17
CA LEU A 132 -11.98 3.94 11.21
C LEU A 132 -13.34 3.82 11.91
N GLU A 133 -13.45 2.97 12.93
CA GLU A 133 -14.67 2.72 13.68
C GLU A 133 -15.10 3.97 14.48
N THR A 134 -14.15 4.63 15.14
CA THR A 134 -14.45 5.85 15.91
C THR A 134 -14.79 7.03 15.00
N ALA A 135 -14.12 7.19 13.84
CA ALA A 135 -14.50 8.16 12.83
C ALA A 135 -15.91 7.90 12.30
N GLN A 136 -16.25 6.63 12.02
CA GLN A 136 -17.60 6.25 11.59
C GLN A 136 -18.65 6.51 12.67
N TYR A 137 -18.31 6.30 13.94
CA TYR A 137 -19.19 6.62 15.06
C TYR A 137 -19.54 8.12 15.10
N TYR A 138 -18.54 9.01 15.03
CA TYR A 138 -18.77 10.45 15.00
C TYR A 138 -19.50 10.90 13.72
N MET A 139 -19.14 10.35 12.57
CA MET A 139 -19.86 10.59 11.31
C MET A 139 -21.35 10.21 11.45
N ALA A 140 -21.65 9.05 12.02
CA ALA A 140 -23.01 8.60 12.24
C ALA A 140 -23.77 9.51 13.21
N HIS A 141 -23.12 9.99 14.27
CA HIS A 141 -23.71 10.91 15.23
C HIS A 141 -24.12 12.25 14.57
N LEU A 142 -23.27 12.79 13.70
CA LEU A 142 -23.50 14.07 13.03
C LEU A 142 -24.51 13.99 11.87
N VAL A 143 -24.45 12.92 11.08
CA VAL A 143 -25.24 12.80 9.85
C VAL A 143 -26.64 12.24 10.10
N ARG A 144 -26.84 11.45 11.16
CA ARG A 144 -28.16 10.85 11.45
C ARG A 144 -29.28 11.89 11.58
N PRO A 145 -29.12 13.01 12.31
CA PRO A 145 -30.15 14.06 12.36
C PRO A 145 -30.46 14.67 10.99
N LEU A 146 -29.44 14.87 10.14
CA LEU A 146 -29.63 15.40 8.78
C LEU A 146 -30.50 14.46 7.92
N ILE A 147 -30.32 13.15 8.06
CA ILE A 147 -31.14 12.15 7.37
C ILE A 147 -32.57 12.15 7.91
N GLU A 148 -32.73 12.05 9.23
CA GLU A 148 -34.03 11.82 9.86
C GLU A 148 -34.93 13.05 9.87
N GLU A 149 -34.35 14.24 10.03
CA GLU A 149 -35.08 15.49 10.22
C GLU A 149 -35.08 16.37 8.97
N GLN A 150 -33.99 16.35 8.18
CA GLN A 150 -33.81 17.25 7.03
C GLN A 150 -33.90 16.52 5.69
N GLY A 151 -34.10 15.20 5.69
CA GLY A 151 -34.34 14.43 4.47
C GLY A 151 -33.11 14.24 3.58
N TYR A 152 -31.90 14.29 4.15
CA TYR A 152 -30.68 14.01 3.39
C TYR A 152 -30.71 12.58 2.85
N PHE A 153 -30.21 12.39 1.63
CA PHE A 153 -30.09 11.08 0.98
C PHE A 153 -31.42 10.33 0.77
N GLN A 154 -32.57 11.02 0.68
CA GLN A 154 -33.90 10.42 0.51
C GLN A 154 -34.02 9.42 -0.65
N SER A 155 -33.26 9.61 -1.74
CA SER A 155 -33.27 8.73 -2.91
C SER A 155 -32.33 7.52 -2.79
N LEU A 156 -31.51 7.43 -1.74
CA LEU A 156 -30.57 6.32 -1.54
C LEU A 156 -31.18 5.17 -0.75
N THR A 157 -30.99 3.95 -1.25
CA THR A 157 -31.45 2.69 -0.63
C THR A 157 -30.32 1.93 0.09
N ILE A 158 -29.14 2.53 0.23
CA ILE A 158 -27.98 1.87 0.83
C ILE A 158 -28.07 1.82 2.37
N ASN A 159 -27.38 0.84 2.96
CA ASN A 159 -27.24 0.77 4.41
C ASN A 159 -26.54 2.02 4.97
N ARG A 160 -27.05 2.56 6.09
CA ARG A 160 -26.52 3.79 6.72
C ARG A 160 -25.03 3.70 7.07
N ASN A 161 -24.56 2.56 7.58
CA ASN A 161 -23.14 2.40 7.91
C ASN A 161 -22.27 2.49 6.65
N ARG A 162 -22.75 1.93 5.53
CA ARG A 162 -22.06 2.05 4.23
C ARG A 162 -22.02 3.50 3.75
N LEU A 163 -23.10 4.25 3.91
CA LEU A 163 -23.14 5.69 3.60
C LEU A 163 -22.07 6.46 4.41
N TYR A 164 -22.02 6.26 5.73
CA TYR A 164 -21.03 6.93 6.58
C TYR A 164 -19.59 6.57 6.17
N SER A 165 -19.33 5.30 5.90
CA SER A 165 -18.02 4.85 5.41
C SER A 165 -17.66 5.46 4.04
N GLN A 166 -18.63 5.65 3.14
CA GLN A 166 -18.38 6.28 1.84
C GLN A 166 -18.03 7.76 1.96
N ILE A 167 -18.65 8.50 2.89
CA ILE A 167 -18.30 9.90 3.13
C ILE A 167 -16.86 10.00 3.68
N LEU A 168 -16.49 9.11 4.61
CA LEU A 168 -15.11 9.01 5.12
C LEU A 168 -14.11 8.59 4.02
N ASP A 169 -14.50 7.67 3.14
CA ASP A 169 -13.67 7.27 1.99
C ASP A 169 -13.42 8.43 1.03
N ASN A 170 -14.43 9.28 0.78
CA ASN A 170 -14.25 10.49 -0.01
C ASN A 170 -13.28 11.49 0.63
N LEU A 171 -13.33 11.65 1.96
CA LEU A 171 -12.36 12.46 2.70
C LEU A 171 -10.94 11.90 2.56
N ASN A 172 -10.77 10.59 2.74
CA ASN A 172 -9.48 9.93 2.59
C ASN A 172 -8.93 10.10 1.17
N LYS A 173 -9.78 9.93 0.14
CA LYS A 173 -9.42 10.13 -1.28
C LYS A 173 -9.00 11.57 -1.57
N ALA A 174 -9.74 12.54 -1.04
CA ALA A 174 -9.37 13.95 -1.19
C ALA A 174 -7.97 14.23 -0.63
N ALA A 175 -7.67 13.69 0.57
CA ALA A 175 -6.37 13.86 1.20
C ALA A 175 -5.22 13.18 0.42
N VAL A 176 -5.38 11.92 -0.01
CA VAL A 176 -4.30 11.20 -0.71
C VAL A 176 -4.08 11.68 -2.15
N VAL A 177 -5.13 12.17 -2.81
CA VAL A 177 -5.02 12.81 -4.14
C VAL A 177 -4.47 14.24 -4.02
N GLY A 178 -4.70 14.91 -2.89
CA GLY A 178 -4.14 16.24 -2.62
C GLY A 178 -5.05 17.40 -3.04
N PHE A 179 -6.38 17.28 -2.88
CA PHE A 179 -7.31 18.40 -3.09
C PHE A 179 -8.16 18.69 -1.84
N PRO A 180 -8.67 19.93 -1.68
CA PRO A 180 -9.46 20.30 -0.51
C PRO A 180 -10.73 19.45 -0.36
N HIS A 181 -11.02 18.99 0.86
CA HIS A 181 -12.24 18.22 1.14
C HIS A 181 -13.53 18.98 0.78
N THR A 182 -13.47 20.31 0.66
CA THR A 182 -14.58 21.19 0.25
C THR A 182 -14.96 21.06 -1.23
N GLU A 183 -14.16 20.36 -2.04
CA GLU A 183 -14.38 20.18 -3.48
C GLU A 183 -14.92 18.79 -3.88
N ILE A 184 -15.12 17.89 -2.91
CA ILE A 184 -15.58 16.50 -3.14
C ILE A 184 -16.86 16.48 -3.97
N GLY A 185 -17.90 17.21 -3.55
CA GLY A 185 -19.21 17.22 -4.19
C GLY A 185 -19.16 17.79 -5.61
N SER A 186 -18.43 18.89 -5.82
CA SER A 186 -18.28 19.49 -7.16
C SER A 186 -17.53 18.57 -8.13
N ARG A 187 -16.50 17.85 -7.65
CA ARG A 187 -15.75 16.89 -8.47
C ARG A 187 -16.60 15.69 -8.84
N LEU A 188 -17.33 15.12 -7.88
CA LEU A 188 -18.30 14.04 -8.14
C LEU A 188 -19.39 14.46 -9.12
N ASP A 189 -19.93 15.67 -8.99
CA ASP A 189 -20.92 16.22 -9.92
C ASP A 189 -20.36 16.40 -11.33
N SER A 190 -19.13 16.92 -11.46
CA SER A 190 -18.49 17.13 -12.77
C SER A 190 -18.20 15.82 -13.53
N ALA A 191 -17.99 14.72 -12.80
CA ALA A 191 -17.76 13.39 -13.36
C ALA A 191 -19.06 12.62 -13.66
N TRP A 192 -20.22 13.15 -13.26
CA TRP A 192 -21.51 12.47 -13.38
C TRP A 192 -22.27 12.86 -14.64
N PHE A 193 -22.44 11.89 -15.54
CA PHE A 193 -23.19 12.05 -16.79
C PHE A 193 -24.65 11.56 -16.71
N GLY A 194 -25.14 11.18 -15.51
CA GLY A 194 -26.47 10.59 -15.30
C GLY A 194 -27.54 11.58 -14.85
N GLU A 195 -28.60 11.07 -14.21
CA GLU A 195 -29.79 11.86 -13.82
C GLU A 195 -29.50 12.93 -12.76
N ALA A 196 -30.28 14.03 -12.79
CA ALA A 196 -30.14 15.18 -11.91
C ALA A 196 -30.35 14.86 -10.42
N GLY A 197 -31.12 13.81 -10.08
CA GLY A 197 -31.35 13.38 -8.69
C GLY A 197 -30.08 12.94 -7.96
N GLN A 198 -29.07 12.47 -8.69
CA GLN A 198 -27.77 12.09 -8.13
C GLN A 198 -26.97 13.31 -7.63
N ARG A 199 -27.19 14.48 -8.22
CA ARG A 199 -26.45 15.71 -7.87
C ARG A 199 -26.73 16.15 -6.44
N ARG A 200 -27.98 15.97 -5.99
CA ARG A 200 -28.37 16.27 -4.61
C ARG A 200 -27.62 15.38 -3.62
N ILE A 201 -27.43 14.10 -3.94
CA ILE A 201 -26.66 13.17 -3.09
C ILE A 201 -25.21 13.66 -2.92
N TYR A 202 -24.58 14.19 -3.98
CA TYR A 202 -23.21 14.71 -3.88
C TYR A 202 -23.12 16.00 -3.05
N GLN A 203 -24.13 16.86 -3.13
CA GLN A 203 -24.25 18.03 -2.26
C GLN A 203 -24.44 17.62 -0.79
N ASP A 204 -25.38 16.71 -0.52
CA ASP A 204 -25.62 16.17 0.82
C ASP A 204 -24.32 15.55 1.40
N ALA A 205 -23.57 14.79 0.59
CA ALA A 205 -22.29 14.20 0.97
C ALA A 205 -21.21 15.25 1.27
N GLN A 206 -21.12 16.32 0.46
CA GLN A 206 -20.19 17.43 0.68
C GLN A 206 -20.49 18.15 2.00
N GLU A 207 -21.75 18.42 2.28
CA GLU A 207 -22.15 19.10 3.52
C GLU A 207 -21.87 18.24 4.75
N CYS A 208 -22.12 16.93 4.66
CA CYS A 208 -21.78 15.98 5.72
C CYS A 208 -20.26 15.92 5.96
N ALA A 209 -19.45 15.91 4.89
CA ALA A 209 -17.99 15.93 4.99
C ALA A 209 -17.48 17.21 5.68
N ASN A 210 -18.03 18.37 5.31
CA ASN A 210 -17.70 19.65 5.94
C ASN A 210 -18.11 19.68 7.42
N LEU A 211 -19.30 19.18 7.74
CA LEU A 211 -19.77 19.10 9.13
C LEU A 211 -18.86 18.22 9.98
N PHE A 212 -18.47 17.05 9.47
CA PHE A 212 -17.52 16.16 10.14
C PHE A 212 -16.16 16.84 10.34
N ARG A 213 -15.62 17.49 9.30
CA ARG A 213 -14.34 18.21 9.40
C ARG A 213 -14.40 19.33 10.44
N GLN A 214 -15.47 20.12 10.47
CA GLN A 214 -15.64 21.16 11.48
C GLN A 214 -15.70 20.56 12.89
N TYR A 215 -16.43 19.46 13.06
CA TYR A 215 -16.48 18.75 14.34
C TYR A 215 -15.09 18.27 14.80
N CYS A 216 -14.26 17.80 13.86
CA CYS A 216 -12.88 17.43 14.15
C CYS A 216 -12.04 18.61 14.65
N TYR A 217 -12.12 19.78 14.00
CA TYR A 217 -11.42 20.99 14.45
C TYR A 217 -11.88 21.48 15.82
N ASP A 218 -13.18 21.33 16.11
CA ASP A 218 -13.78 21.77 17.35
C ASP A 218 -13.34 20.95 18.58
N HIS A 219 -12.93 19.70 18.35
CA HIS A 219 -12.65 18.71 19.40
C HIS A 219 -11.25 18.09 19.30
N ASN A 220 -10.35 18.67 18.51
CA ASN A 220 -9.00 18.16 18.24
C ASN A 220 -8.97 16.70 17.76
N LEU A 221 -9.97 16.29 16.99
CA LEU A 221 -10.02 14.94 16.44
C LEU A 221 -9.27 14.88 15.11
N LEU A 222 -8.51 13.81 14.91
CA LEU A 222 -7.72 13.57 13.71
C LEU A 222 -8.06 12.21 13.14
N ASP A 223 -8.94 12.20 12.14
CA ASP A 223 -9.12 11.03 11.27
C ASP A 223 -7.95 10.92 10.27
N PHE A 224 -7.87 9.80 9.53
CA PHE A 224 -6.78 9.56 8.59
C PHE A 224 -6.61 10.72 7.58
N SER A 225 -7.71 11.20 6.99
CA SER A 225 -7.64 12.28 5.99
C SER A 225 -7.06 13.56 6.57
N LEU A 226 -7.49 13.97 7.76
CA LEU A 226 -6.97 15.19 8.41
C LEU A 226 -5.50 15.04 8.78
N GLN A 227 -5.07 13.86 9.24
CA GLN A 227 -3.66 13.62 9.55
C GLN A 227 -2.77 13.87 8.34
N VAL A 228 -3.17 13.36 7.17
CA VAL A 228 -2.45 13.56 5.91
C VAL A 228 -2.50 15.03 5.46
N GLU A 229 -3.68 15.68 5.55
CA GLU A 229 -3.82 17.11 5.23
C GLU A 229 -2.93 18.00 6.13
N ILE A 230 -2.93 17.76 7.44
CA ILE A 230 -2.07 18.50 8.39
C ILE A 230 -0.60 18.27 8.08
N PHE A 231 -0.24 17.02 7.77
CA PHE A 231 1.12 16.68 7.44
C PHE A 231 1.61 17.40 6.18
N ASN A 232 0.87 17.32 5.08
CA ASN A 232 1.29 17.90 3.81
C ASN A 232 1.22 19.43 3.82
N ASN A 233 0.14 20.02 4.36
CA ASN A 233 -0.12 21.45 4.19
C ASN A 233 0.54 22.33 5.26
N TYR A 234 0.79 21.80 6.47
CA TYR A 234 1.29 22.58 7.60
C TYR A 234 2.62 22.07 8.13
N LEU A 235 2.76 20.76 8.36
CA LEU A 235 4.00 20.21 8.92
C LEU A 235 5.13 20.19 7.90
N TRP A 236 4.89 19.70 6.69
CA TRP A 236 5.92 19.65 5.65
C TRP A 236 6.34 21.04 5.16
N THR A 237 5.45 22.02 5.22
CA THR A 237 5.73 23.42 4.84
C THR A 237 6.41 24.20 5.96
N ASN A 238 6.33 23.73 7.21
CA ASN A 238 7.03 24.32 8.34
C ASN A 238 8.54 23.99 8.29
N GLU A 239 9.39 25.00 8.28
CA GLU A 239 10.84 24.85 8.13
C GLU A 239 11.47 24.00 9.24
N GLN A 240 11.03 24.12 10.49
CA GLN A 240 11.60 23.36 11.61
C GLN A 240 11.32 21.86 11.46
N VAL A 241 10.09 21.52 11.06
CA VAL A 241 9.65 20.13 10.88
C VAL A 241 10.29 19.53 9.62
N ARG A 242 10.33 20.28 8.52
CA ARG A 242 11.03 19.88 7.29
C ARG A 242 12.51 19.60 7.58
N ASN A 243 13.20 20.51 8.27
CA ASN A 243 14.61 20.33 8.65
C ASN A 243 14.80 19.13 9.57
N TYR A 244 13.89 18.89 10.53
CA TYR A 244 13.94 17.69 11.36
C TYR A 244 13.86 16.42 10.49
N LEU A 245 12.90 16.33 9.57
CA LEU A 245 12.73 15.16 8.70
C LEU A 245 13.94 14.96 7.79
N THR A 246 14.43 16.01 7.14
CA THR A 246 15.49 15.92 6.12
C THR A 246 16.88 15.77 6.72
N SER A 247 17.09 16.20 7.97
CA SER A 247 18.32 15.90 8.73
C SER A 247 18.29 14.52 9.37
N THR A 248 17.11 14.04 9.77
CA THR A 248 16.95 12.69 10.34
C THR A 248 17.11 11.65 9.24
N TYR A 249 16.24 11.66 8.23
CA TYR A 249 16.26 10.65 7.17
C TYR A 249 17.12 11.12 6.01
N ARG A 250 18.25 10.43 5.83
CA ARG A 250 19.25 10.67 4.78
C ARG A 250 19.17 9.64 3.66
N HIS A 251 18.64 8.45 3.96
CA HIS A 251 18.51 7.36 3.00
C HIS A 251 17.06 6.88 2.93
N LEU A 252 16.54 6.69 1.71
CA LEU A 252 15.18 6.21 1.47
C LEU A 252 15.19 4.88 0.73
N ILE A 253 14.37 3.93 1.20
CA ILE A 253 13.94 2.77 0.42
C ILE A 253 12.43 2.87 0.31
N TYR A 254 11.93 3.01 -0.91
CA TYR A 254 10.51 3.18 -1.19
C TYR A 254 10.03 2.04 -2.09
N ASP A 255 9.29 1.10 -1.51
CA ASP A 255 8.78 -0.09 -2.20
C ASP A 255 7.31 0.07 -2.60
N ASN A 256 6.94 -0.49 -3.75
CA ASN A 256 5.61 -0.37 -4.37
C ASN A 256 5.16 1.10 -4.57
N VAL A 257 6.02 1.90 -5.21
CA VAL A 257 5.75 3.32 -5.49
C VAL A 257 4.43 3.50 -6.26
N GLU A 258 4.13 2.62 -7.21
CA GLU A 258 2.94 2.67 -8.07
C GLU A 258 1.59 2.55 -7.33
N GLU A 259 1.63 2.15 -6.06
CA GLU A 259 0.45 1.86 -5.24
C GLU A 259 0.11 2.98 -4.23
N ASP A 260 0.93 4.03 -4.15
CA ASP A 260 0.69 5.23 -3.33
C ASP A 260 0.02 6.36 -4.11
N GLY A 261 -0.51 7.35 -3.39
CA GLY A 261 -1.27 8.46 -3.98
C GLY A 261 -0.42 9.67 -4.39
N PRO A 262 -0.95 10.55 -5.27
CA PRO A 262 -0.24 11.72 -5.78
C PRO A 262 0.36 12.62 -4.70
N SER A 263 -0.36 12.83 -3.59
CA SER A 263 0.14 13.68 -2.50
C SER A 263 1.41 13.12 -1.83
N THR A 264 1.54 11.79 -1.76
CA THR A 264 2.78 11.13 -1.29
C THR A 264 3.89 11.34 -2.31
N HIS A 265 3.59 11.20 -3.61
CA HIS A 265 4.58 11.41 -4.66
C HIS A 265 5.07 12.85 -4.70
N ASP A 266 4.20 13.84 -4.52
CA ASP A 266 4.58 15.25 -4.43
C ASP A 266 5.53 15.50 -3.25
N LEU A 267 5.23 14.93 -2.08
CA LEU A 267 6.12 14.99 -0.91
C LEU A 267 7.49 14.38 -1.21
N ILE A 268 7.53 13.16 -1.76
CA ILE A 268 8.78 12.47 -2.06
C ILE A 268 9.56 13.20 -3.14
N ARG A 269 8.89 13.79 -4.14
CA ARG A 269 9.51 14.63 -5.16
C ARG A 269 10.27 15.81 -4.55
N GLU A 270 9.70 16.49 -3.55
CA GLU A 270 10.36 17.59 -2.84
C GLU A 270 11.50 17.10 -1.91
N TRP A 271 11.39 15.87 -1.40
CA TRP A 271 12.36 15.32 -0.46
C TRP A 271 13.59 14.72 -1.15
N LEU A 272 13.42 14.07 -2.30
CA LEU A 272 14.49 13.37 -3.04
C LEU A 272 15.79 14.18 -3.18
N PRO A 273 15.79 15.48 -3.53
CA PRO A 273 17.01 16.26 -3.65
C PRO A 273 17.82 16.42 -2.35
N GLN A 274 17.19 16.24 -1.18
CA GLN A 274 17.81 16.41 0.14
C GLN A 274 18.37 15.10 0.71
N LEU A 275 18.03 13.96 0.11
CA LEU A 275 18.52 12.64 0.50
C LEU A 275 19.95 12.42 -0.02
N ASP A 276 20.74 11.68 0.74
CA ASP A 276 22.05 11.20 0.31
C ASP A 276 21.85 10.07 -0.73
N SER A 277 21.10 9.02 -0.39
CA SER A 277 20.70 7.97 -1.35
C SER A 277 19.20 7.66 -1.34
N ALA A 278 18.69 7.17 -2.46
CA ALA A 278 17.34 6.62 -2.53
C ALA A 278 17.28 5.35 -3.41
N LEU A 279 16.41 4.42 -3.05
CA LEU A 279 16.03 3.29 -3.89
C LEU A 279 14.50 3.26 -4.00
N LEU A 280 13.98 3.61 -5.17
CA LEU A 280 12.56 3.56 -5.50
C LEU A 280 12.31 2.30 -6.30
N LEU A 281 11.39 1.45 -5.84
CA LEU A 281 11.02 0.19 -6.48
C LEU A 281 9.61 0.30 -7.05
N TYR A 282 9.49 0.08 -8.36
CA TYR A 282 8.27 0.29 -9.12
C TYR A 282 7.87 -0.98 -9.88
N ASP A 283 6.61 -1.39 -9.78
CA ASP A 283 6.06 -2.47 -10.60
C ASP A 283 5.39 -1.95 -11.88
N THR A 284 5.96 -2.30 -13.03
CA THR A 284 5.57 -1.77 -14.34
C THR A 284 4.10 -2.04 -14.70
N ASN A 285 3.54 -3.16 -14.23
CA ASN A 285 2.20 -3.61 -14.62
C ASN A 285 1.21 -3.66 -13.43
N ALA A 286 1.55 -3.01 -12.31
CA ALA A 286 0.67 -2.90 -11.14
C ALA A 286 -0.06 -1.53 -11.09
N GLY A 287 -0.30 -0.97 -9.90
CA GLY A 287 -1.17 0.19 -9.71
C GLY A 287 -2.63 -0.23 -9.45
N TYR A 288 -2.81 -1.42 -8.86
CA TYR A 288 -4.14 -1.99 -8.63
C TYR A 288 -4.93 -1.23 -7.58
N ARG A 289 -4.28 -0.41 -6.74
CA ARG A 289 -4.93 0.43 -5.72
C ARG A 289 -5.39 1.78 -6.23
N SER A 290 -5.53 1.98 -7.54
CA SER A 290 -6.16 3.17 -8.11
C SER A 290 -7.53 3.50 -7.50
N PHE A 291 -8.34 2.49 -7.19
CA PHE A 291 -9.62 2.68 -6.50
C PHE A 291 -9.51 3.18 -5.05
N LEU A 292 -8.32 3.04 -4.43
CA LEU A 292 -7.96 3.58 -3.10
C LEU A 292 -7.17 4.89 -3.19
N GLY A 293 -7.01 5.46 -4.40
CA GLY A 293 -6.28 6.70 -4.64
C GLY A 293 -4.81 6.51 -5.01
N GLY A 294 -4.36 5.27 -5.29
CA GLY A 294 -3.04 5.02 -5.88
C GLY A 294 -2.92 5.61 -7.29
N ASP A 295 -1.76 6.15 -7.63
CA ASP A 295 -1.52 6.77 -8.93
C ASP A 295 -0.15 6.38 -9.48
N ALA A 296 -0.16 5.32 -10.28
CA ALA A 296 1.03 4.77 -10.93
C ALA A 296 1.73 5.80 -11.83
N GLN A 297 1.00 6.72 -12.47
CA GLN A 297 1.59 7.71 -13.36
C GLN A 297 2.45 8.71 -12.58
N THR A 298 1.89 9.32 -11.54
CA THR A 298 2.65 10.27 -10.71
C THR A 298 3.79 9.59 -9.95
N GLY A 299 3.63 8.32 -9.58
CA GLY A 299 4.69 7.50 -8.98
C GLY A 299 5.83 7.23 -9.98
N TYR A 300 5.49 6.95 -11.24
CA TYR A 300 6.46 6.77 -12.32
C TYR A 300 7.28 8.04 -12.57
N GLU A 301 6.65 9.22 -12.54
CA GLU A 301 7.31 10.52 -12.76
C GLU A 301 8.45 10.81 -11.77
N LEU A 302 8.49 10.13 -10.60
CA LEU A 302 9.61 10.23 -9.66
C LEU A 302 10.95 9.77 -10.25
N ASN A 303 10.94 8.98 -11.33
CA ASN A 303 12.15 8.58 -12.04
C ASN A 303 13.00 9.76 -12.52
N GLN A 304 12.38 10.93 -12.77
CA GLN A 304 13.05 12.14 -13.24
C GLN A 304 13.95 12.79 -12.18
N PHE A 305 13.79 12.37 -10.92
CA PHE A 305 14.52 12.87 -9.75
C PHE A 305 15.56 11.85 -9.24
N CYS A 306 15.74 10.74 -9.97
CA CYS A 306 16.77 9.73 -9.72
C CYS A 306 17.93 9.88 -10.70
N ASP A 307 19.11 9.43 -10.29
CA ASP A 307 20.34 9.48 -11.10
C ASP A 307 20.33 8.44 -12.22
N GLU A 308 19.70 7.28 -11.98
CA GLU A 308 19.59 6.17 -12.94
C GLU A 308 18.22 5.50 -12.86
N VAL A 309 17.69 5.11 -14.02
CA VAL A 309 16.51 4.24 -14.17
C VAL A 309 16.98 2.86 -14.62
N ILE A 310 16.65 1.82 -13.85
CA ILE A 310 17.11 0.45 -14.08
C ILE A 310 15.90 -0.45 -14.29
N GLU A 311 15.90 -1.22 -15.37
CA GLU A 311 14.83 -2.16 -15.69
C GLU A 311 15.23 -3.61 -15.41
N LEU A 312 14.39 -4.31 -14.65
CA LEU A 312 14.50 -5.74 -14.35
C LEU A 312 13.55 -6.52 -15.26
N ASN A 313 14.13 -7.19 -16.25
CA ASN A 313 13.38 -7.93 -17.28
C ASN A 313 13.17 -9.42 -16.95
N GLU A 314 13.93 -9.95 -15.98
CA GLU A 314 13.86 -11.35 -15.58
C GLU A 314 12.87 -11.54 -14.44
N SER A 315 11.99 -12.54 -14.56
CA SER A 315 11.13 -12.99 -13.45
C SER A 315 11.67 -14.28 -12.87
N PHE A 316 11.81 -14.32 -11.55
CA PHE A 316 12.27 -15.50 -10.81
C PHE A 316 11.12 -16.42 -10.40
N VAL A 317 9.88 -15.93 -10.51
CA VAL A 317 8.66 -16.64 -10.07
C VAL A 317 7.90 -17.23 -11.26
N TRP A 318 7.88 -16.55 -12.40
CA TRP A 318 7.09 -16.95 -13.58
C TRP A 318 7.88 -17.93 -14.45
N GLN A 319 8.15 -19.13 -13.95
CA GLN A 319 8.94 -20.14 -14.69
C GLN A 319 8.10 -20.99 -15.66
N ASN A 320 6.78 -21.05 -15.47
CA ASN A 320 5.87 -21.82 -16.32
C ASN A 320 5.43 -21.00 -17.55
N GLU A 321 5.84 -21.41 -18.74
CA GLU A 321 5.54 -20.73 -20.00
C GLU A 321 4.04 -20.65 -20.29
N ASN A 322 3.27 -21.70 -19.97
CA ASN A 322 1.83 -21.73 -20.22
C ASN A 322 1.09 -20.71 -19.35
N ILE A 323 1.52 -20.50 -18.11
CA ILE A 323 0.94 -19.46 -17.22
C ILE A 323 1.28 -18.06 -17.75
N ARG A 324 2.51 -17.85 -18.24
CA ARG A 324 2.93 -16.58 -18.83
C ARG A 324 2.10 -16.24 -20.07
N GLU A 325 1.85 -17.23 -20.92
CA GLU A 325 1.03 -17.06 -22.12
C GLU A 325 -0.41 -16.67 -21.78
N VAL A 326 -1.02 -17.34 -20.79
CA VAL A 326 -2.36 -16.96 -20.29
C VAL A 326 -2.37 -15.51 -19.80
N SER A 327 -1.39 -15.12 -18.98
CA SER A 327 -1.29 -13.75 -18.47
C SER A 327 -1.20 -12.73 -19.61
N ASN A 328 -0.28 -12.95 -20.56
CA ASN A 328 -0.09 -12.05 -21.70
C ASN A 328 -1.35 -11.99 -22.58
N SER A 329 -1.99 -13.13 -22.84
CA SER A 329 -3.20 -13.21 -23.65
C SER A 329 -4.37 -12.46 -22.98
N LEU A 330 -4.51 -12.57 -21.66
CA LEU A 330 -5.55 -11.87 -20.90
C LEU A 330 -5.33 -10.35 -20.95
N VAL A 331 -4.09 -9.89 -20.74
CA VAL A 331 -3.75 -8.46 -20.84
C VAL A 331 -4.04 -7.94 -22.25
N ASN A 332 -3.60 -8.66 -23.28
CA ASN A 332 -3.83 -8.33 -24.68
C ASN A 332 -5.32 -8.25 -25.03
N ALA A 333 -6.13 -9.17 -24.52
CA ALA A 333 -7.58 -9.13 -24.70
C ALA A 333 -8.22 -7.91 -24.03
N ILE A 334 -7.79 -7.55 -22.82
CA ILE A 334 -8.31 -6.37 -22.10
C ILE A 334 -8.00 -5.06 -22.84
N ILE A 335 -6.80 -4.94 -23.42
CA ILE A 335 -6.39 -3.74 -24.16
C ILE A 335 -6.84 -3.74 -25.63
N GLY A 336 -7.54 -4.79 -26.08
CA GLY A 336 -8.05 -4.92 -27.45
C GLY A 336 -6.99 -5.26 -28.51
N ASN A 337 -5.81 -5.73 -28.10
CA ASN A 337 -4.73 -6.19 -28.97
C ASN A 337 -4.69 -7.72 -29.03
N GLU A 338 -5.80 -8.34 -29.41
CA GLU A 338 -5.88 -9.80 -29.52
C GLU A 338 -4.88 -10.32 -30.57
N VAL A 339 -3.92 -11.12 -30.10
CA VAL A 339 -3.04 -11.91 -30.96
C VAL A 339 -3.49 -13.36 -30.82
N ALA A 340 -3.74 -14.03 -31.94
CA ALA A 340 -4.05 -15.45 -31.91
C ALA A 340 -2.83 -16.21 -31.33
N PRO A 341 -3.01 -17.02 -30.27
CA PRO A 341 -1.89 -17.75 -29.69
C PRO A 341 -1.31 -18.74 -30.71
N GLU A 342 0.02 -18.92 -30.69
CA GLU A 342 0.63 -20.08 -31.33
C GLU A 342 0.19 -21.33 -30.56
N VAL A 343 -0.22 -22.38 -31.27
CA VAL A 343 -0.93 -23.52 -30.70
C VAL A 343 -0.10 -24.20 -29.60
N ASN A 344 -0.44 -23.94 -28.35
CA ASN A 344 0.12 -24.61 -27.19
C ASN A 344 -0.80 -25.79 -26.78
N THR A 345 -0.21 -26.98 -26.58
CA THR A 345 -0.99 -28.23 -26.51
C THR A 345 -1.45 -28.62 -25.10
N GLU A 346 -0.92 -27.99 -24.04
CA GLU A 346 -1.31 -28.28 -22.65
C GLU A 346 -2.00 -27.10 -21.97
N PRO A 347 -3.16 -27.30 -21.31
CA PRO A 347 -3.90 -26.22 -20.67
C PRO A 347 -3.20 -25.73 -19.40
N ALA A 348 -2.91 -24.43 -19.31
CA ALA A 348 -2.35 -23.80 -18.12
C ALA A 348 -3.33 -23.70 -16.93
N MET A 349 -4.64 -23.81 -17.22
CA MET A 349 -5.72 -23.64 -16.25
C MET A 349 -6.78 -24.73 -16.44
N GLN A 350 -7.42 -25.11 -15.33
CA GLN A 350 -8.59 -25.98 -15.34
C GLN A 350 -9.79 -25.22 -14.80
N PHE A 351 -10.94 -25.42 -15.43
CA PHE A 351 -12.19 -24.76 -15.03
C PHE A 351 -13.07 -25.73 -14.26
N ILE A 352 -13.43 -25.36 -13.04
CA ILE A 352 -14.46 -26.05 -12.25
C ILE A 352 -15.79 -25.32 -12.49
N LEU A 353 -16.66 -25.93 -13.28
CA LEU A 353 -18.00 -25.42 -13.58
C LEU A 353 -19.04 -26.33 -12.94
N THR A 354 -19.73 -25.81 -11.92
CA THR A 354 -20.80 -26.53 -11.23
C THR A 354 -22.10 -25.73 -11.30
N ARG A 355 -23.23 -26.41 -11.08
CA ARG A 355 -24.55 -25.78 -11.18
C ARG A 355 -24.86 -24.94 -9.95
N TYR A 356 -24.42 -25.37 -8.77
CA TYR A 356 -24.73 -24.72 -7.51
C TYR A 356 -23.48 -24.32 -6.73
N HIS A 357 -23.57 -23.19 -6.03
CA HIS A 357 -22.45 -22.66 -5.25
C HIS A 357 -21.90 -23.63 -4.18
N PRO A 358 -22.72 -24.40 -3.43
CA PRO A 358 -22.18 -25.41 -2.51
C PRO A 358 -21.37 -26.50 -3.22
N GLU A 359 -21.81 -26.96 -4.40
CA GLU A 359 -21.10 -27.95 -5.21
C GLU A 359 -19.76 -27.41 -5.71
N MET A 360 -19.71 -26.12 -6.07
CA MET A 360 -18.45 -25.44 -6.42
C MET A 360 -17.46 -25.52 -5.26
N ILE A 361 -17.91 -25.23 -4.04
CA ILE A 361 -17.05 -25.29 -2.85
C ILE A 361 -16.59 -26.73 -2.58
N ASP A 362 -17.50 -27.70 -2.67
CA ASP A 362 -17.17 -29.13 -2.51
C ASP A 362 -16.11 -29.56 -3.53
N ALA A 363 -16.25 -29.13 -4.79
CA ALA A 363 -15.30 -29.41 -5.86
C ALA A 363 -13.93 -28.76 -5.62
N VAL A 364 -13.89 -27.49 -5.19
CA VAL A 364 -12.63 -26.81 -4.86
C VAL A 364 -11.91 -27.49 -3.71
N VAL A 365 -12.61 -27.86 -2.63
CA VAL A 365 -11.99 -28.57 -1.50
C VAL A 365 -11.54 -29.97 -1.90
N GLY A 366 -12.32 -30.66 -2.76
CA GLY A 366 -11.92 -31.93 -3.35
C GLY A 366 -10.62 -31.83 -4.15
N GLU A 367 -10.44 -30.75 -4.92
CA GLU A 367 -9.22 -30.48 -5.68
C GLU A 367 -8.03 -30.23 -4.75
N VAL A 368 -8.19 -29.38 -3.72
CA VAL A 368 -7.15 -29.15 -2.70
C VAL A 368 -6.72 -30.46 -2.04
N LYS A 369 -7.68 -31.31 -1.67
CA LYS A 369 -7.39 -32.63 -1.11
C LYS A 369 -6.61 -33.50 -2.10
N SER A 370 -7.03 -33.54 -3.37
CA SER A 370 -6.34 -34.28 -4.43
C SER A 370 -4.89 -33.82 -4.60
N LEU A 371 -4.64 -32.51 -4.63
CA LEU A 371 -3.28 -31.95 -4.74
C LEU A 371 -2.40 -32.35 -3.55
N ILE A 372 -2.95 -32.38 -2.33
CA ILE A 372 -2.21 -32.79 -1.13
C ILE A 372 -1.96 -34.31 -1.12
N THR A 373 -2.98 -35.13 -1.38
CA THR A 373 -2.87 -36.58 -1.21
C THR A 373 -2.23 -37.27 -2.41
N ASN A 374 -2.56 -36.85 -3.62
CA ASN A 374 -2.15 -37.52 -4.86
C ASN A 374 -0.87 -36.88 -5.43
N SER A 375 -0.80 -35.56 -5.43
CA SER A 375 0.36 -34.81 -5.95
C SER A 375 1.39 -34.46 -4.88
N GLN A 376 1.13 -34.80 -3.61
CA GLN A 376 2.03 -34.57 -2.46
C GLN A 376 2.44 -33.10 -2.28
N ILE A 377 1.60 -32.16 -2.72
CA ILE A 377 1.84 -30.73 -2.56
C ILE A 377 1.60 -30.34 -1.10
N PRO A 378 2.58 -29.71 -0.41
CA PRO A 378 2.37 -29.20 0.94
C PRO A 378 1.21 -28.21 1.00
N PRO A 379 0.35 -28.24 2.03
CA PRO A 379 -0.79 -27.30 2.14
C PRO A 379 -0.37 -25.82 2.09
N VAL A 380 0.85 -25.49 2.55
CA VAL A 380 1.40 -24.13 2.54
C VAL A 380 1.68 -23.60 1.12
N GLU A 381 1.80 -24.47 0.12
CA GLU A 381 2.02 -24.10 -1.28
C GLU A 381 0.69 -23.94 -2.06
N ILE A 382 -0.45 -24.14 -1.41
CA ILE A 382 -1.78 -24.02 -2.02
C ILE A 382 -2.46 -22.75 -1.53
N VAL A 383 -2.84 -21.87 -2.46
CA VAL A 383 -3.56 -20.63 -2.16
C VAL A 383 -4.94 -20.63 -2.82
N ILE A 384 -5.97 -20.24 -2.05
CA ILE A 384 -7.31 -19.99 -2.57
C ILE A 384 -7.52 -18.48 -2.61
N LEU A 385 -7.61 -17.92 -3.81
CA LEU A 385 -7.88 -16.50 -4.04
C LEU A 385 -9.37 -16.31 -4.37
N ALA A 386 -10.04 -15.43 -3.65
CA ALA A 386 -11.43 -15.05 -3.90
C ALA A 386 -11.51 -13.54 -4.10
N PRO A 387 -12.22 -13.04 -5.14
CA PRO A 387 -12.36 -11.60 -5.37
C PRO A 387 -13.07 -10.90 -4.22
N TYR A 388 -13.96 -11.62 -3.53
CA TYR A 388 -14.61 -11.17 -2.30
C TYR A 388 -14.79 -12.33 -1.32
N LEU A 389 -14.05 -12.29 -0.20
CA LEU A 389 -14.11 -13.32 0.82
C LEU A 389 -15.19 -12.99 1.88
N SER A 390 -16.46 -13.27 1.57
CA SER A 390 -17.58 -13.10 2.52
C SER A 390 -17.45 -14.02 3.74
N ASP A 391 -18.12 -13.68 4.86
CA ASP A 391 -18.17 -14.54 6.06
C ASP A 391 -18.75 -15.92 5.76
N ALA A 392 -19.80 -15.96 4.93
CA ALA A 392 -20.40 -17.20 4.49
C ALA A 392 -19.45 -18.06 3.64
N LEU A 393 -18.75 -17.45 2.68
CA LEU A 393 -17.79 -18.16 1.83
C LEU A 393 -16.62 -18.71 2.65
N ARG A 394 -16.04 -17.87 3.51
CA ARG A 394 -14.95 -18.28 4.40
C ARG A 394 -15.38 -19.46 5.27
N PHE A 395 -16.49 -19.31 6.00
CA PHE A 395 -17.01 -20.37 6.87
C PHE A 395 -17.29 -21.66 6.10
N SER A 396 -17.86 -21.55 4.90
CA SER A 396 -18.18 -22.71 4.07
C SER A 396 -16.95 -23.48 3.60
N ILE A 397 -15.86 -22.78 3.26
CA ILE A 397 -14.59 -23.38 2.85
C ILE A 397 -13.87 -23.97 4.08
N THR A 398 -13.70 -23.18 5.15
CA THR A 398 -12.91 -23.60 6.31
C THR A 398 -13.50 -24.83 7.00
N ASN A 399 -14.82 -24.90 7.15
CA ASN A 399 -15.46 -26.08 7.76
C ASN A 399 -15.22 -27.36 6.96
N ARG A 400 -15.12 -27.27 5.64
CA ARG A 400 -14.86 -28.44 4.78
C ARG A 400 -13.40 -28.85 4.83
N LEU A 401 -12.48 -27.88 4.85
CA LEU A 401 -11.06 -28.16 5.06
C LEU A 401 -10.83 -28.81 6.44
N ASP A 402 -11.50 -28.31 7.49
CA ASP A 402 -11.45 -28.90 8.84
C ASP A 402 -11.98 -30.34 8.85
N ALA A 403 -13.09 -30.62 8.16
CA ALA A 403 -13.65 -31.96 8.07
C ALA A 403 -12.69 -32.96 7.38
N GLU A 404 -11.83 -32.46 6.49
CA GLU A 404 -10.79 -33.23 5.80
C GLU A 404 -9.43 -33.20 6.53
N ASN A 405 -9.36 -32.57 7.72
CA ASN A 405 -8.12 -32.37 8.50
C ASN A 405 -7.01 -31.64 7.72
N ILE A 406 -7.37 -30.72 6.82
CA ILE A 406 -6.42 -29.92 6.06
C ILE A 406 -6.13 -28.63 6.83
N PRO A 407 -4.87 -28.33 7.20
CA PRO A 407 -4.53 -27.10 7.88
C PRO A 407 -4.73 -25.89 6.96
N TRP A 408 -5.26 -24.80 7.52
CA TRP A 408 -5.55 -23.60 6.75
C TRP A 408 -5.25 -22.33 7.53
N ARG A 409 -5.01 -21.24 6.78
CA ARG A 409 -4.92 -19.87 7.31
C ARG A 409 -5.70 -18.96 6.38
N THR A 410 -6.41 -17.99 6.95
CA THR A 410 -7.13 -16.96 6.16
C THR A 410 -6.52 -15.60 6.41
N HIS A 411 -6.22 -14.87 5.34
CA HIS A 411 -5.81 -13.47 5.39
C HIS A 411 -6.98 -12.58 4.93
N ARG A 412 -7.36 -11.62 5.78
CA ARG A 412 -8.39 -10.60 5.46
C ARG A 412 -7.85 -9.22 5.79
N PRO A 413 -7.35 -8.48 4.79
CA PRO A 413 -6.73 -7.16 5.00
C PRO A 413 -7.66 -6.12 5.64
N SER A 414 -8.98 -6.27 5.52
CA SER A 414 -9.97 -5.29 6.01
C SER A 414 -10.31 -5.38 7.51
N ARG A 415 -9.69 -6.29 8.27
CA ARG A 415 -9.92 -6.46 9.73
C ARG A 415 -8.64 -6.74 10.53
N SER A 416 -7.47 -6.54 9.93
CA SER A 416 -6.16 -6.81 10.54
C SER A 416 -5.47 -5.53 10.98
#